data_AF-D7DCD7-F1
#
_entry.id   AF-D7DCD7-F1
#
_cell.length_a   1.000
_cell.length_b   1.000
_cell.length_c   1.000
_cell.angle_alpha   90.00
_cell.angle_beta   90.00
_cell.angle_gamma   90.00
#
_symmetry.space_group_name_H-M   'P 1'
#
loop_
_entity.id
_entity.type
_entity.pdbx_description
1 polymer ?
#
loop_
_entity_poly.entity_id
_entity_poly.type
_entity_poly.pdbx_seq_one_letter_code
_entity_poly.pdbx_strand_id
1 'polypeptide(L)'
;MIGFDPKNNILGVGVVSGSIAVGSRVPWAKCLVGGVATQAYTNPSLGPIILDLLEKGYSVEDALMKALMNDPRREYRQVAVLSWNSSYSFYNGKNIPEKHSGYGTGNCVSIANLVVSENIPYEMCTTFIDNLDQGVPIALLHALEKGHSIGGDRRGDRSAAILVVGKTDYGKLYDRIVDLRIDYSHNPVEDLAKLYMLYSKNT
;
A
#
# COMPACT_ATOMS: atom_id res chain seq x y z
N MET A 1 2.36 0.94 2.09
CA MET A 1 3.11 -0.29 1.75
C MET A 1 2.21 -1.28 1.03
N ILE A 2 2.80 -2.23 0.32
CA ILE A 2 2.14 -3.36 -0.34
C ILE A 2 2.83 -4.63 0.15
N GLY A 3 2.07 -5.66 0.47
CA GLY A 3 2.58 -6.94 0.95
C GLY A 3 1.85 -8.11 0.29
N PHE A 4 2.58 -9.18 0.02
CA PHE A 4 2.08 -10.38 -0.63
C PHE A 4 2.49 -11.63 0.15
N ASP A 5 1.53 -12.51 0.37
CA ASP A 5 1.75 -13.85 0.90
C ASP A 5 1.63 -14.88 -0.24
N PRO A 6 2.76 -15.40 -0.76
CA PRO A 6 2.75 -16.40 -1.84
C PRO A 6 2.20 -17.75 -1.39
N LYS A 7 2.23 -18.08 -0.09
CA LYS A 7 1.72 -19.36 0.42
C LYS A 7 0.19 -19.39 0.33
N ASN A 8 -0.45 -18.29 0.71
CA ASN A 8 -1.92 -18.19 0.74
C ASN A 8 -2.51 -17.49 -0.49
N ASN A 9 -1.69 -16.94 -1.39
CA ASN A 9 -2.11 -16.13 -2.54
C ASN A 9 -3.00 -14.95 -2.12
N ILE A 10 -2.52 -14.18 -1.15
CA ILE A 10 -3.21 -12.99 -0.65
C ILE A 10 -2.28 -11.79 -0.81
N LEU A 11 -2.80 -10.70 -1.36
CA LEU A 11 -2.06 -9.44 -1.49
C LEU A 11 -2.83 -8.34 -0.78
N GLY A 12 -2.13 -7.41 -0.14
CA GLY A 12 -2.78 -6.25 0.43
C GLY A 12 -1.93 -4.99 0.36
N VAL A 13 -2.62 -3.85 0.43
CA VAL A 13 -2.05 -2.51 0.47
C VAL A 13 -2.51 -1.84 1.76
N GLY A 14 -1.55 -1.37 2.55
CA GLY A 14 -1.79 -0.60 3.78
C GLY A 14 -1.25 0.82 3.64
N VAL A 15 -1.99 1.81 4.16
CA VAL A 15 -1.58 3.22 4.12
C VAL A 15 -2.01 3.97 5.38
N VAL A 16 -1.18 4.93 5.80
CA VAL A 16 -1.47 5.93 6.85
C VAL A 16 -1.03 7.30 6.31
N SER A 17 -1.76 8.36 6.66
CA SER A 17 -1.41 9.72 6.26
C SER A 17 -1.97 10.77 7.21
N GLY A 18 -1.31 11.93 7.30
CA GLY A 18 -1.87 13.13 7.93
C GLY A 18 -2.95 13.86 7.10
N SER A 19 -3.21 13.42 5.86
CA SER A 19 -4.37 13.86 5.08
C SER A 19 -5.63 13.12 5.50
N ILE A 20 -6.80 13.70 5.24
CA ILE A 20 -8.10 13.00 5.30
C ILE A 20 -8.24 11.98 4.15
N ALA A 21 -9.03 10.94 4.38
CA ALA A 21 -9.55 9.99 3.40
C ALA A 21 -8.50 9.34 2.48
N VAL A 22 -7.33 8.98 3.02
CA VAL A 22 -6.23 8.43 2.21
C VAL A 22 -6.61 7.12 1.49
N GLY A 23 -7.52 6.34 2.08
CA GLY A 23 -7.99 5.06 1.53
C GLY A 23 -8.74 5.16 0.20
N SER A 24 -9.28 6.32 -0.18
CA SER A 24 -9.98 6.47 -1.47
C SER A 24 -9.06 6.59 -2.67
N ARG A 25 -7.77 6.85 -2.44
CA ARG A 25 -6.87 7.38 -3.47
C ARG A 25 -5.53 6.65 -3.57
N VAL A 26 -5.00 6.13 -2.47
CA VAL A 26 -3.68 5.48 -2.44
C VAL A 26 -3.74 3.99 -2.74
N PRO A 27 -4.53 3.15 -2.03
CA PRO A 27 -4.44 1.72 -2.16
C PRO A 27 -5.22 1.19 -3.37
N TRP A 28 -4.54 0.45 -4.23
CA TRP A 28 -5.14 -0.27 -5.35
C TRP A 28 -4.61 -1.70 -5.36
N ALA A 29 -5.49 -2.67 -5.56
CA ALA A 29 -5.10 -4.06 -5.67
C ALA A 29 -6.07 -4.81 -6.58
N LYS A 30 -5.56 -5.84 -7.25
CA LYS A 30 -6.34 -6.75 -8.08
C LYS A 30 -5.79 -8.16 -7.94
N CYS A 31 -6.67 -9.10 -7.60
CA CYS A 31 -6.31 -10.50 -7.38
C CYS A 31 -5.69 -11.10 -8.63
N LEU A 32 -4.64 -11.92 -8.44
CA LEU A 32 -3.82 -12.54 -9.49
C LEU A 32 -3.04 -11.56 -10.39
N VAL A 33 -3.04 -10.26 -10.07
CA VAL A 33 -2.35 -9.22 -10.84
C VAL A 33 -1.30 -8.53 -9.98
N GLY A 34 -1.70 -7.83 -8.92
CA GLY A 34 -0.78 -7.07 -8.09
C GLY A 34 -1.45 -6.01 -7.22
N GLY A 35 -0.62 -5.21 -6.56
CA GLY A 35 -0.99 -4.01 -5.82
C GLY A 35 -0.19 -2.80 -6.26
N VAL A 36 -0.78 -1.62 -6.07
CA VAL A 36 -0.19 -0.31 -6.36
C VAL A 36 -0.51 0.65 -5.22
N ALA A 37 0.47 1.45 -4.83
CA ALA A 37 0.30 2.57 -3.92
C ALA A 37 0.77 3.85 -4.62
N THR A 38 -0.14 4.80 -4.86
CA THR A 38 0.15 6.11 -5.50
C THR A 38 -0.03 7.26 -4.51
N GLN A 39 1.03 8.03 -4.24
CA GLN A 39 1.07 9.03 -3.18
C GLN A 39 1.93 10.27 -3.50
N ALA A 40 2.32 11.01 -2.46
CA ALA A 40 2.85 12.39 -2.51
C ALA A 40 1.80 13.35 -3.06
N TYR A 41 2.01 13.91 -4.25
CA TYR A 41 0.94 14.61 -4.97
C TYR A 41 0.13 13.57 -5.73
N THR A 42 -0.72 12.84 -5.01
CA THR A 42 -1.41 11.63 -5.52
C THR A 42 -2.10 11.88 -6.86
N ASN A 43 -1.82 11.01 -7.82
CA ASN A 43 -2.64 10.80 -9.01
C ASN A 43 -3.31 9.43 -8.89
N PRO A 44 -4.60 9.35 -8.50
CA PRO A 44 -5.27 8.07 -8.28
C PRO A 44 -5.36 7.21 -9.55
N SER A 45 -5.35 7.82 -10.74
CA SER A 45 -5.48 7.07 -12.01
C SER A 45 -4.30 6.14 -12.27
N LEU A 46 -3.13 6.39 -11.68
CA LEU A 46 -1.95 5.54 -11.85
C LEU A 46 -2.19 4.12 -11.31
N GLY A 47 -2.99 3.96 -10.26
CA GLY A 47 -3.36 2.65 -9.70
C GLY A 47 -3.93 1.69 -10.74
N PRO A 48 -5.14 1.96 -11.28
CA PRO A 48 -5.76 1.09 -12.28
C PRO A 48 -4.97 0.99 -13.59
N ILE A 49 -4.27 2.05 -14.03
CA ILE A 49 -3.44 2.01 -15.25
C ILE A 49 -2.29 1.00 -15.09
N ILE A 50 -1.59 1.04 -13.96
CA ILE A 50 -0.47 0.12 -13.70
C ILE A 50 -0.99 -1.32 -13.57
N LEU A 51 -2.11 -1.54 -12.87
CA LEU A 51 -2.71 -2.87 -12.75
C LEU A 51 -3.14 -3.45 -14.11
N ASP A 52 -3.71 -2.63 -15.00
CA ASP A 52 -4.04 -3.05 -16.38
C ASP A 52 -2.79 -3.42 -17.19
N LEU A 53 -1.68 -2.69 -17.02
CA LEU A 53 -0.41 -3.04 -17.66
C LEU A 53 0.18 -4.35 -17.11
N LEU A 54 0.12 -4.58 -15.79
CA LEU A 54 0.55 -5.85 -15.20
C LEU A 54 -0.29 -7.03 -15.71
N GLU A 55 -1.61 -6.85 -15.81
CA GLU A 55 -2.51 -7.89 -16.35
C GLU A 55 -2.22 -8.22 -17.82
N LYS A 56 -1.71 -7.25 -18.58
CA LYS A 56 -1.22 -7.44 -19.96
C LYS A 56 0.17 -8.09 -20.04
N GLY A 57 0.78 -8.43 -18.91
CA GLY A 57 2.04 -9.15 -18.83
C GLY A 57 3.30 -8.27 -18.85
N TYR A 58 3.17 -6.96 -18.64
CA TYR A 58 4.34 -6.09 -18.47
C TYR A 58 5.04 -6.37 -17.13
N SER A 59 6.36 -6.18 -17.11
CA SER A 59 7.13 -6.20 -15.85
C SER A 59 6.68 -5.06 -14.92
N VAL A 60 6.99 -5.16 -13.63
CA VAL A 60 6.65 -4.10 -12.66
C VAL A 60 7.35 -2.78 -12.97
N GLU A 61 8.59 -2.83 -13.47
CA GLU A 61 9.34 -1.67 -13.93
C GLU A 61 8.72 -1.05 -15.18
N ASP A 62 8.39 -1.86 -16.20
CA ASP A 62 7.81 -1.36 -17.44
C ASP A 62 6.41 -0.80 -17.23
N ALA A 63 5.57 -1.49 -16.45
CA ALA A 63 4.23 -1.03 -16.12
C ALA A 63 4.27 0.32 -15.38
N LEU A 64 5.15 0.44 -14.38
CA LEU A 64 5.35 1.67 -13.62
C LEU A 64 5.83 2.81 -14.52
N MET A 65 6.91 2.59 -15.29
CA MET A 65 7.50 3.64 -16.13
C MET A 65 6.57 4.05 -17.27
N LYS A 66 5.87 3.11 -17.90
CA LYS A 66 4.89 3.41 -18.96
C LYS A 66 3.71 4.23 -18.45
N ALA A 67 3.22 3.95 -17.24
CA ALA A 67 2.19 4.79 -16.61
C ALA A 67 2.74 6.20 -16.31
N LEU A 68 3.93 6.31 -15.72
CA LEU A 68 4.55 7.60 -15.36
C LEU A 68 4.93 8.46 -16.58
N MET A 69 5.34 7.85 -17.70
CA MET A 69 5.65 8.61 -18.93
C MET A 69 4.43 9.37 -19.47
N ASN A 70 3.22 8.89 -19.18
CA ASN A 70 1.97 9.55 -19.55
C ASN A 70 1.47 10.57 -18.51
N ASP A 71 2.15 10.74 -17.37
CA ASP A 71 1.84 11.78 -16.38
C ASP A 71 2.79 12.98 -16.54
N PRO A 72 2.31 14.14 -17.06
CA PRO A 72 3.14 15.33 -17.22
C PRO A 72 3.74 15.85 -15.91
N ARG A 73 3.19 15.44 -14.77
CA ARG A 73 3.64 15.80 -13.42
C ARG A 73 4.26 14.61 -12.69
N ARG A 74 4.78 13.60 -13.41
CA ARG A 74 5.45 12.41 -12.81
C ARG A 74 6.48 12.75 -11.75
N GLU A 75 7.21 13.86 -11.91
CA GLU A 75 8.22 14.33 -10.97
C GLU A 75 7.66 14.68 -9.58
N TYR A 76 6.34 14.83 -9.44
CA TYR A 76 5.63 15.05 -8.17
C TYR A 76 5.00 13.77 -7.60
N ARG A 77 5.22 12.60 -8.21
CA ARG A 77 4.58 11.34 -7.82
C ARG A 77 5.53 10.49 -7.01
N GLN A 78 4.95 9.74 -6.08
CA GLN A 78 5.63 8.61 -5.46
C GLN A 78 4.74 7.39 -5.66
N VAL A 79 5.28 6.31 -6.24
CA VAL A 79 4.49 5.14 -6.62
C VAL A 79 5.25 3.87 -6.28
N ALA A 80 4.57 2.89 -5.70
CA ALA A 80 5.09 1.54 -5.51
C ALA A 80 4.17 0.52 -6.17
N VAL A 81 4.75 -0.56 -6.66
CA VAL A 81 4.07 -1.64 -7.38
C VAL A 81 4.63 -2.96 -6.86
N LEU A 82 3.75 -3.92 -6.59
CA LEU A 82 4.09 -5.31 -6.26
C LEU A 82 3.19 -6.22 -7.08
N SER A 83 3.77 -7.07 -7.93
CA SER A 83 3.01 -8.04 -8.72
C SER A 83 2.74 -9.33 -7.94
N TRP A 84 1.81 -10.13 -8.45
CA TRP A 84 1.40 -11.42 -7.86
C TRP A 84 2.49 -12.50 -7.86
N ASN A 85 3.65 -12.25 -8.45
CA ASN A 85 4.81 -13.14 -8.50
C ASN A 85 5.98 -12.63 -7.64
N SER A 86 5.72 -11.76 -6.65
CA SER A 86 6.73 -11.21 -5.75
C SER A 86 7.82 -10.36 -6.44
N SER A 87 7.52 -9.77 -7.60
CA SER A 87 8.36 -8.72 -8.19
C SER A 87 7.84 -7.35 -7.76
N TYR A 88 8.73 -6.40 -7.51
CA TYR A 88 8.34 -5.06 -7.06
C TYR A 88 9.17 -3.99 -7.76
N SER A 89 8.58 -2.79 -7.85
CA SER A 89 9.30 -1.59 -8.26
C SER A 89 8.71 -0.38 -7.53
N PHE A 90 9.51 0.67 -7.34
CA PHE A 90 9.00 1.94 -6.84
C PHE A 90 9.73 3.12 -7.49
N TYR A 91 9.06 4.27 -7.49
CA TYR A 91 9.52 5.51 -8.07
C TYR A 91 9.34 6.66 -7.09
N ASN A 92 10.40 7.45 -6.93
CA ASN A 92 10.40 8.72 -6.21
C ASN A 92 10.61 9.85 -7.22
N GLY A 93 9.58 10.66 -7.47
CA GLY A 93 9.72 11.85 -8.28
C GLY A 93 10.61 12.88 -7.60
N LYS A 94 11.42 13.61 -8.37
CA LYS A 94 12.41 14.55 -7.81
C LYS A 94 11.82 15.75 -7.05
N ASN A 95 10.51 16.00 -7.19
CA ASN A 95 9.79 17.12 -6.58
C ASN A 95 8.79 16.65 -5.49
N ILE A 96 8.91 15.41 -4.98
CA ILE A 96 8.10 14.96 -3.85
C ILE A 96 8.57 15.62 -2.53
N PRO A 97 7.73 15.67 -1.48
CA PRO A 97 8.12 16.25 -0.20
C PRO A 97 9.41 15.64 0.37
N GLU A 98 10.24 16.46 1.01
CA GLU A 98 11.47 16.02 1.68
C GLU A 98 11.21 14.99 2.79
N LYS A 99 12.28 14.30 3.20
CA LYS A 99 12.25 13.14 4.09
C LYS A 99 11.37 12.05 3.50
N HIS A 100 11.92 11.41 2.47
CA HIS A 100 11.24 10.38 1.72
C HIS A 100 12.19 9.23 1.41
N SER A 101 11.64 8.04 1.30
CA SER A 101 12.40 6.85 0.94
C SER A 101 11.46 5.76 0.42
N GLY A 102 12.07 4.72 -0.13
CA GLY A 102 11.40 3.48 -0.49
C GLY A 102 12.28 2.31 -0.12
N TYR A 103 11.66 1.21 0.26
CA TYR A 103 12.34 -0.04 0.56
C TYR A 103 11.45 -1.19 0.10
N GLY A 104 12.06 -2.26 -0.41
CA GLY A 104 11.31 -3.43 -0.83
C GLY A 104 12.14 -4.70 -0.75
N THR A 105 11.42 -5.80 -0.63
CA THR A 105 11.88 -7.18 -0.74
C THR A 105 10.90 -7.91 -1.66
N GLY A 106 11.20 -9.13 -2.10
CA GLY A 106 10.30 -9.85 -3.03
C GLY A 106 8.83 -9.87 -2.59
N ASN A 107 8.54 -9.99 -1.29
CA ASN A 107 7.16 -10.12 -0.80
C ASN A 107 6.54 -8.81 -0.29
N CYS A 108 7.27 -7.70 -0.27
CA CYS A 108 6.70 -6.43 0.18
C CYS A 108 7.46 -5.22 -0.35
N VAL A 109 6.76 -4.10 -0.53
CA VAL A 109 7.38 -2.81 -0.88
C VAL A 109 6.70 -1.70 -0.10
N SER A 110 7.47 -0.81 0.49
CA SER A 110 7.00 0.36 1.23
C SER A 110 7.66 1.62 0.69
N ILE A 111 6.89 2.70 0.68
CA ILE A 111 7.32 4.03 0.27
C ILE A 111 6.75 5.05 1.25
N ALA A 112 7.51 6.09 1.53
CA ALA A 112 7.12 7.17 2.44
C ALA A 112 7.64 8.51 1.95
N ASN A 113 6.91 9.59 2.25
CA ASN A 113 7.31 10.98 2.05
C ASN A 113 6.71 11.85 3.16
N LEU A 114 7.30 13.03 3.41
CA LEU A 114 6.88 13.92 4.50
C LEU A 114 6.86 13.21 5.87
N VAL A 115 7.79 12.28 6.07
CA VAL A 115 7.88 11.49 7.31
C VAL A 115 8.95 12.02 8.24
N VAL A 116 8.87 11.65 9.52
CA VAL A 116 9.86 12.06 10.52
C VAL A 116 11.22 11.38 10.31
N SER A 117 11.22 10.16 9.76
CA SER A 117 12.40 9.30 9.53
C SER A 117 12.30 8.56 8.21
N GLU A 118 13.38 8.56 7.44
CA GLU A 118 13.51 7.81 6.18
C GLU A 118 13.69 6.30 6.39
N ASN A 119 13.84 5.84 7.64
CA ASN A 119 13.91 4.41 7.96
C ASN A 119 12.52 3.73 8.01
N ILE A 120 11.42 4.52 7.99
CA ILE A 120 10.05 3.98 8.13
C ILE A 120 9.75 2.87 7.10
N PRO A 121 10.00 3.04 5.78
CA PRO A 121 9.74 1.97 4.82
C PRO A 121 10.44 0.64 5.12
N TYR A 122 11.70 0.69 5.57
CA TYR A 122 12.46 -0.49 5.96
C TYR A 122 11.79 -1.19 7.15
N GLU A 123 11.53 -0.45 8.23
CA GLU A 123 10.92 -0.98 9.45
C GLU A 123 9.53 -1.58 9.20
N MET A 124 8.74 -0.94 8.33
CA MET A 124 7.43 -1.45 7.91
C MET A 124 7.55 -2.77 7.14
N CYS A 125 8.47 -2.87 6.18
CA CYS A 125 8.70 -4.11 5.43
C CYS A 125 9.19 -5.24 6.34
N THR A 126 10.16 -4.98 7.22
CA THR A 126 10.65 -5.98 8.19
C THR A 126 9.52 -6.46 9.09
N THR A 127 8.76 -5.53 9.68
CA THR A 127 7.63 -5.88 10.56
C THR A 127 6.56 -6.70 9.84
N PHE A 128 6.24 -6.36 8.58
CA PHE A 128 5.28 -7.14 7.79
C PHE A 128 5.75 -8.58 7.58
N ILE A 129 7.02 -8.78 7.20
CA ILE A 129 7.58 -10.12 6.97
C ILE A 129 7.59 -10.94 8.26
N ASP A 130 7.99 -10.32 9.38
CA ASP A 130 8.07 -10.98 10.69
C ASP A 130 6.70 -11.42 11.24
N ASN A 131 5.60 -10.84 10.73
CA ASN A 131 4.23 -11.14 11.17
C ASN A 131 3.38 -11.78 10.06
N LEU A 132 3.98 -12.17 8.92
CA LEU A 132 3.25 -12.68 7.76
C LEU A 132 2.52 -14.00 8.04
N ASP A 133 3.01 -14.78 8.99
CA ASP A 133 2.42 -16.03 9.46
C ASP A 133 1.03 -15.84 10.11
N GLN A 134 0.74 -14.65 10.61
CA GLN A 134 -0.58 -14.25 11.13
C GLN A 134 -1.57 -13.82 10.03
N GLY A 135 -1.13 -13.80 8.77
CA GLY A 135 -1.92 -13.40 7.61
C GLY A 135 -1.75 -11.93 7.22
N VAL A 136 -1.91 -11.67 5.93
CA VAL A 136 -1.66 -10.35 5.31
C VAL A 136 -2.38 -9.19 6.02
N PRO A 137 -3.68 -9.28 6.41
CA PRO A 137 -4.33 -8.15 7.09
C PRO A 137 -3.65 -7.78 8.42
N ILE A 138 -3.33 -8.76 9.27
CA ILE A 138 -2.66 -8.52 10.56
C ILE A 138 -1.23 -8.02 10.35
N ALA A 139 -0.48 -8.64 9.44
CA ALA A 139 0.88 -8.21 9.11
C ALA A 139 0.92 -6.75 8.61
N LEU A 140 -0.06 -6.33 7.80
CA LEU A 140 -0.20 -4.93 7.39
C LEU A 140 -0.47 -4.02 8.58
N LEU A 141 -1.40 -4.38 9.47
CA LEU A 141 -1.72 -3.57 10.66
C LEU A 141 -0.49 -3.36 11.55
N HIS A 142 0.28 -4.41 11.82
CA HIS A 142 1.54 -4.29 12.58
C HIS A 142 2.57 -3.42 11.89
N ALA A 143 2.70 -3.52 10.56
CA ALA A 143 3.61 -2.66 9.83
C ALA A 143 3.15 -1.19 9.85
N LEU A 144 1.85 -0.90 9.74
CA LEU A 144 1.31 0.46 9.88
C LEU A 144 1.55 1.02 11.29
N GLU A 145 1.34 0.21 12.32
CA GLU A 145 1.63 0.54 13.72
C GLU A 145 3.13 0.84 13.93
N LYS A 146 4.01 0.02 13.34
CA LYS A 146 5.45 0.27 13.38
C LYS A 146 5.80 1.63 12.75
N GLY A 147 5.28 1.92 11.56
CA GLY A 147 5.49 3.22 10.90
C GLY A 147 5.00 4.40 11.75
N HIS A 148 3.83 4.25 12.37
CA HIS A 148 3.24 5.23 13.28
C HIS A 148 4.10 5.44 14.54
N SER A 149 4.58 4.37 15.18
CA SER A 149 5.37 4.45 16.42
C SER A 149 6.74 5.15 16.25
N ILE A 150 7.30 5.14 15.04
CA ILE A 150 8.52 5.90 14.70
C ILE A 150 8.20 7.41 14.55
N GLY A 151 6.93 7.75 14.40
CA GLY A 151 6.37 9.10 14.37
C GLY A 151 5.62 9.45 13.07
N GLY A 152 5.54 8.53 12.10
CA GLY A 152 4.66 8.62 10.95
C GLY A 152 4.81 9.88 10.09
N ASP A 153 3.68 10.40 9.61
CA ASP A 153 3.58 11.67 8.86
C ASP A 153 3.92 12.85 9.77
N ARG A 154 4.76 13.78 9.31
CA ARG A 154 5.20 14.96 10.08
C ARG A 154 4.06 15.88 10.52
N ARG A 155 2.88 15.77 9.89
CA ARG A 155 1.67 16.51 10.26
C ARG A 155 0.85 15.84 11.36
N GLY A 156 1.25 14.64 11.77
CA GLY A 156 0.46 13.72 12.59
C GLY A 156 -0.55 12.96 11.74
N ASP A 157 -0.73 11.67 12.04
CA ASP A 157 -1.61 10.80 11.26
C ASP A 157 -3.10 11.14 11.47
N ARG A 158 -3.87 11.14 10.39
CA ARG A 158 -5.30 11.49 10.39
C ARG A 158 -6.20 10.50 9.67
N SER A 159 -5.67 9.69 8.77
CA SER A 159 -6.44 8.62 8.11
C SER A 159 -5.57 7.39 7.87
N ALA A 160 -6.22 6.23 7.80
CA ALA A 160 -5.57 4.94 7.55
C ALA A 160 -6.50 4.01 6.78
N ALA A 161 -5.94 3.08 6.01
CA ALA A 161 -6.71 2.08 5.29
C ALA A 161 -5.90 0.80 5.04
N ILE A 162 -6.61 -0.32 4.94
CA ILE A 162 -6.12 -1.57 4.37
C ILE A 162 -7.08 -2.06 3.29
N LEU A 163 -6.54 -2.46 2.15
CA LEU A 163 -7.23 -3.15 1.06
C LEU A 163 -6.52 -4.48 0.82
N VAL A 164 -7.22 -5.59 0.98
CA VAL A 164 -6.68 -6.95 0.85
C VAL A 164 -7.51 -7.71 -0.17
N VAL A 165 -6.84 -8.34 -1.13
CA VAL A 165 -7.44 -9.09 -2.23
C VAL A 165 -6.93 -10.52 -2.29
N GLY A 166 -7.79 -11.40 -2.78
CA GLY A 166 -7.49 -12.81 -3.02
C GLY A 166 -8.68 -13.47 -3.73
N LYS A 167 -8.61 -14.79 -3.92
CA LYS A 167 -9.74 -15.51 -4.53
C LYS A 167 -10.92 -15.52 -3.58
N THR A 168 -12.11 -15.25 -4.09
CA THR A 168 -13.38 -15.35 -3.36
C THR A 168 -14.36 -16.27 -4.11
N ASP A 169 -15.44 -16.67 -3.44
CA ASP A 169 -16.50 -17.48 -4.04
C ASP A 169 -17.29 -16.75 -5.15
N TYR A 170 -17.14 -15.42 -5.24
CA TYR A 170 -17.78 -14.57 -6.25
C TYR A 170 -16.96 -14.44 -7.54
N GLY A 171 -15.82 -15.15 -7.63
CA GLY A 171 -15.00 -15.24 -8.84
C GLY A 171 -14.35 -13.92 -9.23
N LYS A 172 -14.20 -13.67 -10.54
CA LYS A 172 -13.46 -12.50 -11.07
C LYS A 172 -14.15 -11.15 -10.86
N LEU A 173 -15.44 -11.14 -10.49
CA LEU A 173 -16.22 -9.91 -10.33
C LEU A 173 -16.03 -9.26 -8.96
N TYR A 174 -15.52 -10.00 -7.97
CA TYR A 174 -15.29 -9.50 -6.63
C TYR A 174 -14.14 -10.25 -5.97
N ASP A 175 -13.07 -9.54 -5.66
CA ASP A 175 -11.81 -10.12 -5.17
C ASP A 175 -11.35 -9.53 -3.83
N ARG A 176 -12.16 -8.66 -3.22
CA ARG A 176 -11.83 -7.96 -1.96
C ARG A 176 -12.16 -8.84 -0.77
N ILE A 177 -11.12 -9.24 -0.04
CA ILE A 177 -11.24 -9.98 1.23
C ILE A 177 -11.38 -9.00 2.41
N VAL A 178 -10.71 -7.84 2.34
CA VAL A 178 -10.82 -6.76 3.34
C VAL A 178 -10.74 -5.42 2.61
N ASP A 179 -11.66 -4.50 2.92
CA ASP A 179 -11.57 -3.10 2.49
C ASP A 179 -12.08 -2.21 3.63
N LEU A 180 -11.14 -1.75 4.46
CA LEU A 180 -11.43 -1.02 5.68
C LEU A 180 -10.69 0.31 5.69
N ARG A 181 -11.41 1.35 6.11
CA ARG A 181 -10.95 2.74 6.03
C ARG A 181 -11.36 3.51 7.27
N ILE A 182 -10.38 4.23 7.83
CA ILE A 182 -10.60 5.33 8.76
C ILE A 182 -10.29 6.61 8.00
N ASP A 183 -11.34 7.31 7.54
CA ASP A 183 -11.15 8.48 6.70
C ASP A 183 -10.75 9.74 7.49
N TYR A 184 -11.08 9.81 8.78
CA TYR A 184 -10.57 10.84 9.69
C TYR A 184 -10.58 10.33 11.15
N SER A 185 -9.46 10.46 11.85
CA SER A 185 -9.36 10.23 13.29
C SER A 185 -8.12 10.92 13.86
N HIS A 186 -8.10 11.16 15.18
CA HIS A 186 -6.87 11.53 15.89
C HIS A 186 -5.94 10.33 16.14
N ASN A 187 -6.46 9.10 16.09
CA ASN A 187 -5.71 7.85 16.30
C ASN A 187 -6.04 6.83 15.18
N PRO A 188 -5.84 7.16 13.90
CA PRO A 188 -6.39 6.39 12.78
C PRO A 188 -5.84 4.96 12.69
N VAL A 189 -4.61 4.72 13.16
CA VAL A 189 -3.99 3.39 13.13
C VAL A 189 -4.63 2.46 14.17
N GLU A 190 -4.81 2.94 15.39
CA GLU A 190 -5.49 2.20 16.46
C GLU A 190 -6.96 1.94 16.09
N ASP A 191 -7.65 2.95 15.55
CA ASP A 191 -9.04 2.81 15.12
C ASP A 191 -9.19 1.82 13.96
N LEU A 192 -8.23 1.79 13.03
CA LEU A 192 -8.22 0.82 11.94
C LEU A 192 -8.02 -0.61 12.46
N ALA A 193 -7.12 -0.79 13.44
CA ALA A 193 -6.92 -2.09 14.09
C ALA A 193 -8.20 -2.56 14.82
N LYS A 194 -8.86 -1.67 15.58
CA LYS A 194 -10.15 -1.96 16.22
C LYS A 194 -11.22 -2.31 15.20
N LEU A 195 -11.31 -1.57 14.09
CA LEU A 195 -12.24 -1.84 13.00
C LEU A 195 -11.99 -3.21 12.36
N TYR A 196 -10.73 -3.59 12.16
CA TYR A 196 -10.39 -4.92 11.68
C TYR A 196 -10.78 -6.03 12.66
N MET A 197 -10.59 -5.82 13.96
CA MET A 197 -11.03 -6.80 14.98
C MET A 197 -12.55 -6.98 15.04
N LEU A 198 -13.32 -5.94 14.69
CA LEU A 198 -14.76 -6.07 14.49
C LEU A 198 -15.07 -6.81 13.19
N TYR A 199 -14.41 -6.46 12.09
CA TYR A 199 -14.58 -7.12 10.80
C TYR A 199 -14.34 -8.64 10.90
N SER A 200 -13.18 -9.05 11.41
CA SER A 200 -12.75 -10.46 11.47
C SER A 200 -13.61 -11.36 12.36
N LYS A 201 -14.41 -10.79 13.26
CA LYS A 201 -15.37 -11.54 14.09
C LYS A 201 -16.73 -11.73 13.43
N ASN A 202 -17.06 -10.94 12.41
CA ASN A 202 -18.39 -10.86 11.80
C ASN A 202 -18.43 -11.35 10.35
N THR A 203 -17.31 -11.83 9.81
CA THR A 203 -17.15 -12.36 8.44
C THR A 203 -16.35 -13.63 8.49
#